data_AF-A0A7Z9IXP8-F1
#
_entry.id   AF-A0A7Z9IXP8-F1
#
_cell.length_a   1.000
_cell.length_b   1.000
_cell.length_c   1.000
_cell.angle_alpha   90.00
_cell.angle_beta   90.00
_cell.angle_gamma   90.00
#
_symmetry.space_group_name_H-M   'P 1'
#
loop_
_entity.id
_entity.type
_entity.pdbx_description
1 polymer ?
#
loop_
_entity_poly.entity_id
_entity_poly.type
_entity_poly.pdbx_seq_one_letter_code
_entity_poly.pdbx_strand_id
1 'polypeptide(L)'
;MCGIAGIIHRGKSSNVGSEMTAMLTALKHRGPDSSGFAVYGIPKADDYLMRIKVAEPEDMGKGHGIMELIEQRIIKVENILLEHGAHIKERENATPYALRLVISQEGK
;
A
#
# COMPACT_ATOMS: atom_id res chain seq x y z
N MET A 1 4.05 -13.07 -18.39
CA MET A 1 3.04 -14.15 -18.22
C MET A 1 2.36 -13.91 -16.88
N CYS A 2 1.16 -13.33 -16.89
CA CYS A 2 0.42 -12.99 -15.67
C CYS A 2 -0.33 -14.23 -15.16
N GLY A 3 -0.44 -14.37 -13.83
CA GLY A 3 -1.18 -15.47 -13.19
C GLY A 3 -1.77 -15.01 -11.87
N ILE A 4 -2.99 -15.44 -11.58
CA ILE A 4 -3.68 -15.13 -10.32
C ILE A 4 -3.49 -16.32 -9.39
N ALA A 5 -3.06 -16.06 -8.16
CA ALA A 5 -2.94 -17.06 -7.11
C ALA A 5 -3.71 -16.58 -5.87
N GLY A 6 -4.33 -17.50 -5.14
CA GLY A 6 -5.11 -17.20 -3.95
C GLY A 6 -4.92 -18.26 -2.88
N ILE A 7 -5.01 -17.86 -1.62
CA ILE A 7 -4.91 -18.73 -0.45
C ILE A 7 -6.22 -18.60 0.33
N ILE A 8 -6.82 -19.73 0.71
CA ILE A 8 -8.03 -19.77 1.54
C ILE A 8 -7.71 -20.55 2.82
N HIS A 9 -7.77 -19.88 3.95
CA HIS A 9 -7.66 -20.53 5.26
C HIS A 9 -9.04 -20.93 5.76
N ARG A 10 -9.22 -22.22 6.06
CA ARG A 10 -10.43 -22.74 6.72
C ARG A 10 -10.12 -22.94 8.21
N GLY A 11 -10.68 -22.12 9.10
CA GLY A 11 -10.45 -22.23 10.55
C GLY A 11 -10.30 -20.89 11.27
N LYS A 12 -9.53 -20.89 12.39
CA LYS A 12 -9.20 -19.68 13.18
C LYS A 12 -8.24 -18.76 12.40
N SER A 13 -7.96 -17.57 12.97
CA SER A 13 -7.11 -16.52 12.36
C SER A 13 -5.80 -17.07 11.80
N SER A 14 -5.45 -16.67 10.58
CA SER A 14 -4.16 -16.96 9.96
C SER A 14 -3.44 -15.67 9.56
N ASN A 15 -2.14 -15.78 9.32
CA ASN A 15 -1.32 -14.65 8.89
C ASN A 15 -1.33 -14.50 7.36
N VAL A 16 -2.53 -14.30 6.79
CA VAL A 16 -2.74 -14.21 5.32
C VAL A 16 -1.88 -13.11 4.70
N GLY A 17 -1.66 -12.01 5.43
CA GLY A 17 -0.82 -10.91 4.96
C GLY A 17 0.62 -11.34 4.65
N SER A 18 1.30 -11.98 5.61
CA SER A 18 2.67 -12.45 5.40
C SER A 18 2.78 -13.51 4.31
N GLU A 19 1.83 -14.43 4.22
CA GLU A 19 1.82 -15.47 3.18
C GLU A 19 1.63 -14.89 1.78
N MET A 20 0.67 -13.97 1.60
CA MET A 20 0.46 -13.30 0.32
C MET A 20 1.65 -12.41 -0.06
N THR A 21 2.29 -11.73 0.90
CA THR A 21 3.53 -10.98 0.66
C THR A 21 4.67 -11.90 0.21
N ALA A 22 4.88 -13.04 0.89
CA ALA A 22 5.92 -13.99 0.52
C ALA A 22 5.68 -14.56 -0.88
N MET A 23 4.43 -14.92 -1.20
CA MET A 23 4.04 -15.41 -2.52
C MET A 23 4.31 -14.38 -3.61
N LEU A 24 3.85 -13.12 -3.45
CA LEU A 24 4.10 -12.07 -4.45
C LEU A 24 5.60 -11.76 -4.60
N THR A 25 6.36 -11.77 -3.49
CA THR A 25 7.81 -11.54 -3.52
C THR A 25 8.52 -12.63 -4.32
N ALA A 26 8.16 -13.90 -4.13
CA ALA A 26 8.71 -15.02 -4.89
C ALA A 26 8.40 -14.91 -6.39
N LEU A 27 7.28 -14.28 -6.75
CA LEU A 27 6.84 -14.10 -8.14
C LEU A 27 7.38 -12.81 -8.80
N LYS A 28 8.12 -11.95 -8.08
CA LYS A 28 8.69 -10.69 -8.61
C LYS A 28 9.55 -10.88 -9.88
N HIS A 29 10.15 -12.05 -10.07
CA HIS A 29 10.95 -12.37 -11.26
C HIS A 29 10.11 -12.58 -12.55
N ARG A 30 8.78 -12.69 -12.45
CA ARG A 30 7.89 -13.00 -13.59
C ARG A 30 7.52 -11.78 -14.45
N GLY A 31 7.99 -10.60 -14.08
CA GLY A 31 7.85 -9.37 -14.86
C GLY A 31 7.83 -8.12 -13.99
N PRO A 32 8.07 -6.94 -14.58
CA PRO A 32 7.95 -5.66 -13.89
C PRO A 32 6.50 -5.22 -13.64
N ASP A 33 5.51 -6.01 -14.08
CA ASP A 33 4.09 -5.69 -13.98
C ASP A 33 3.62 -5.58 -12.51
N SER A 34 2.60 -4.76 -12.29
CA SER A 34 2.05 -4.48 -10.96
C SER A 34 1.53 -5.76 -10.28
N SER A 35 2.09 -6.06 -9.10
CA SER A 35 1.64 -7.14 -8.23
C SER A 35 0.96 -6.53 -7.00
N GLY A 36 -0.21 -7.04 -6.62
CA GLY A 36 -0.95 -6.58 -5.46
C GLY A 36 -1.98 -7.60 -4.99
N PHE A 37 -2.39 -7.49 -3.72
CA PHE A 37 -3.50 -8.25 -3.16
C PHE A 37 -4.39 -7.31 -2.36
N ALA A 38 -5.69 -7.61 -2.32
CA ALA A 38 -6.63 -6.95 -1.43
C ALA A 38 -6.92 -7.88 -0.25
N VAL A 39 -6.76 -7.39 0.98
CA VAL A 39 -7.16 -8.10 2.21
C VAL A 39 -8.48 -7.52 2.66
N TYR A 40 -9.51 -8.34 2.77
CA TYR A 40 -10.80 -7.95 3.33
C TYR A 40 -10.91 -8.54 4.74
N GLY A 41 -11.26 -7.69 5.70
CA GLY A 41 -11.53 -8.08 7.09
C GLY A 41 -12.92 -7.63 7.52
N ILE A 42 -13.22 -7.72 8.81
CA ILE A 42 -14.42 -7.08 9.36
C ILE A 42 -14.27 -5.57 9.12
N PRO A 43 -15.15 -4.95 8.32
CA PRO A 43 -15.02 -3.54 8.01
C PRO A 43 -15.25 -2.71 9.27
N LYS A 44 -14.45 -1.66 9.46
CA LYS A 44 -14.91 -0.49 10.20
C LYS A 44 -15.73 0.33 9.22
N ALA A 45 -16.94 0.71 9.61
CA ALA A 45 -17.80 1.54 8.77
C ALA A 45 -17.03 2.81 8.35
N ASP A 46 -17.13 3.16 7.07
CA ASP A 46 -16.63 4.40 6.47
C ASP A 46 -15.10 4.64 6.51
N ASP A 47 -14.32 3.61 6.84
CA ASP A 47 -12.85 3.65 6.82
C ASP A 47 -12.25 2.77 5.72
N TYR A 48 -11.26 3.32 5.02
CA TYR A 48 -10.42 2.64 4.04
C TYR A 48 -8.96 2.68 4.50
N LEU A 49 -8.27 1.56 4.39
CA LEU A 49 -6.84 1.46 4.67
C LEU A 49 -6.04 1.47 3.37
N MET A 50 -5.26 2.53 3.13
CA MET A 50 -4.36 2.62 1.99
C MET A 50 -2.91 2.42 2.42
N ARG A 51 -2.18 1.55 1.71
CA ARG A 51 -0.73 1.37 1.87
C ARG A 51 -0.05 1.60 0.52
N ILE A 52 0.88 2.54 0.48
CA ILE A 52 1.49 2.99 -0.77
C ILE A 52 3.01 3.10 -0.62
N LYS A 53 3.74 2.58 -1.61
CA LYS A 53 5.16 2.88 -1.81
C LYS A 53 5.28 4.18 -2.60
N VAL A 54 6.05 5.13 -2.08
CA VAL A 54 6.33 6.42 -2.73
C VAL A 54 7.75 6.47 -3.33
N ALA A 55 8.60 5.49 -3.00
CA ALA A 55 9.85 5.20 -3.68
C ALA A 55 10.19 3.70 -3.54
N GLU A 56 11.17 3.22 -4.30
CA GLU A 56 11.68 1.87 -4.13
C GLU A 56 12.77 1.82 -3.04
N PRO A 57 12.91 0.70 -2.31
CA PRO A 57 13.95 0.54 -1.28
C PRO A 57 15.36 0.81 -1.83
N GLU A 58 15.61 0.42 -3.08
CA GLU A 58 16.90 0.60 -3.76
C GLU A 58 17.23 2.09 -4.03
N ASP A 59 16.23 2.97 -4.04
CA ASP A 59 16.40 4.41 -4.19
C ASP A 59 16.95 5.05 -2.92
N MET A 60 16.70 4.46 -1.75
CA MET A 60 17.12 4.99 -0.44
C MET A 60 18.64 5.05 -0.27
N GLY A 61 19.38 4.23 -1.03
CA GLY A 61 20.84 4.21 -1.02
C GLY A 61 21.49 5.08 -2.09
N LYS A 62 20.71 5.78 -2.93
CA LYS A 62 21.22 6.47 -4.13
C LYS A 62 21.02 7.99 -4.05
N GLY A 63 22.14 8.70 -4.12
CA GLY A 63 22.18 10.13 -4.42
C GLY A 63 21.71 11.06 -3.29
N HIS A 64 21.91 12.37 -3.50
CA HIS A 64 21.35 13.42 -2.65
C HIS A 64 19.99 13.85 -3.23
N GLY A 65 18.98 14.02 -2.39
CA GLY A 65 17.65 14.53 -2.79
C GLY A 65 16.50 13.51 -2.82
N ILE A 66 16.75 12.21 -2.61
CA ILE A 66 15.66 11.20 -2.59
C ILE A 66 14.62 11.49 -1.50
N MET A 67 15.05 11.97 -0.34
CA MET A 67 14.14 12.31 0.77
C MET A 67 13.20 13.46 0.41
N GLU A 68 13.71 14.49 -0.27
CA GLU A 68 12.91 15.62 -0.73
C GLU A 68 11.92 15.18 -1.83
N LEU A 69 12.37 14.34 -2.75
CA LEU A 69 11.49 13.77 -3.78
C LEU A 69 10.38 12.90 -3.17
N ILE A 70 10.68 12.11 -2.13
CA ILE A 70 9.69 11.33 -1.38
C ILE A 70 8.66 12.27 -0.76
N GLU A 71 9.09 13.34 -0.10
CA GLU A 71 8.20 14.32 0.51
C GLU A 71 7.27 14.98 -0.53
N GLN A 72 7.81 15.39 -1.68
CA GLN A 72 7.02 15.94 -2.78
C GLN A 72 5.98 14.94 -3.32
N ARG A 73 6.35 13.66 -3.44
CA ARG A 73 5.42 12.60 -3.88
C ARG A 73 4.30 12.38 -2.86
N ILE A 74 4.62 12.43 -1.57
CA ILE A 74 3.63 12.31 -0.49
C ILE A 74 2.62 13.46 -0.57
N ILE A 75 3.10 14.71 -0.67
CA ILE A 75 2.23 15.89 -0.81
C ILE A 75 1.30 15.72 -2.02
N LYS A 76 1.82 15.23 -3.14
CA LYS A 76 1.01 14.98 -4.34
C LYS A 76 -0.10 13.94 -4.10
N VAL A 77 0.21 12.85 -3.39
CA VAL A 77 -0.79 11.83 -3.04
C VAL A 77 -1.89 12.43 -2.15
N GLU A 78 -1.50 13.20 -1.14
CA GLU A 78 -2.45 13.83 -0.21
C GLU A 78 -3.35 14.85 -0.92
N ASN A 79 -2.80 15.66 -1.83
CA ASN A 79 -3.58 16.59 -2.64
C ASN A 79 -4.61 15.87 -3.51
N ILE A 80 -4.22 14.77 -4.17
CA ILE A 80 -5.15 13.96 -4.98
C ILE A 80 -6.28 13.41 -4.09
N LEU A 81 -5.97 12.91 -2.89
CA LEU A 81 -6.99 12.42 -1.95
C LEU A 81 -7.97 13.53 -1.58
N LEU A 82 -7.48 14.71 -1.24
CA LEU A 82 -8.30 15.87 -0.87
C LEU A 82 -9.18 16.33 -2.03
N GLU A 83 -8.64 16.42 -3.25
CA GLU A 83 -9.39 16.78 -4.46
C GLU A 83 -10.57 15.83 -4.73
N HIS A 84 -10.44 14.58 -4.34
CA HIS A 84 -11.49 13.55 -4.50
C HIS A 84 -12.39 13.41 -3.26
N GLY A 85 -12.28 14.32 -2.29
CA GLY A 85 -13.12 14.36 -1.09
C GLY A 85 -12.80 13.29 -0.05
N ALA A 86 -11.59 12.75 -0.05
CA ALA A 86 -11.14 11.84 1.01
C ALA A 86 -10.58 12.64 2.20
N HIS A 87 -10.93 12.20 3.41
CA HIS A 87 -10.41 12.73 4.66
C HIS A 87 -9.37 11.77 5.24
N ILE A 88 -8.15 12.24 5.46
CA ILE A 88 -7.08 11.44 6.07
C ILE A 88 -7.25 11.48 7.60
N LYS A 89 -7.62 10.35 8.20
CA LYS A 89 -7.79 10.17 9.66
C LYS A 89 -6.49 9.82 10.36
N GLU A 90 -5.69 8.93 9.76
CA GLU A 90 -4.38 8.53 10.28
C GLU A 90 -3.34 8.60 9.17
N ARG A 91 -2.14 9.06 9.49
CA ARG A 91 -0.98 9.09 8.59
C ARG A 91 0.24 8.55 9.32
N GLU A 92 0.84 7.52 8.75
CA GLU A 92 2.02 6.88 9.30
C GLU A 92 3.03 6.57 8.19
N ASN A 93 4.29 6.91 8.43
CA ASN A 93 5.40 6.45 7.60
C ASN A 93 5.74 5.01 8.00
N ALA A 94 5.13 4.02 7.33
CA ALA A 94 5.37 2.60 7.61
C ALA A 94 6.84 2.21 7.36
N THR A 95 7.48 2.87 6.39
CA THR A 95 8.93 2.85 6.16
C THR A 95 9.37 4.24 5.65
N PRO A 96 10.66 4.55 5.51
CA PRO A 96 11.11 5.80 4.91
C PRO A 96 10.59 6.07 3.49
N TYR A 97 10.15 5.04 2.75
CA TYR A 97 9.70 5.12 1.36
C TYR A 97 8.24 4.63 1.18
N ALA A 98 7.49 4.40 2.26
CA ALA A 98 6.12 3.92 2.19
C ALA A 98 5.22 4.50 3.28
N LEU A 99 3.97 4.78 2.90
CA LEU A 99 2.93 5.34 3.76
C LEU A 99 1.85 4.32 4.07
N ARG A 100 1.29 4.44 5.28
CA ARG A 100 0.01 3.88 5.69
C ARG A 100 -0.93 5.03 6.00
N LEU A 101 -2.07 5.08 5.32
CA LEU A 101 -3.13 6.06 5.53
C LEU A 101 -4.43 5.34 5.91
N VAL A 102 -5.13 5.86 6.92
CA VAL A 102 -6.54 5.57 7.12
C VAL A 102 -7.31 6.75 6.58
N ILE A 103 -8.17 6.50 5.59
CA ILE A 103 -8.98 7.53 4.94
C ILE A 103 -10.46 7.21 5.09
N SER A 104 -11.28 8.24 5.17
CA SER A 104 -12.74 8.12 5.04
C SER A 104 -13.23 8.97 3.88
N GLN A 105 -14.37 8.62 3.33
CA GLN A 105 -15.03 9.42 2.30
C GLN A 105 -16.51 9.53 2.68
N GLU A 106 -17.05 10.74 2.69
CA GLU A 106 -18.49 10.91 2.84
C GLU A 106 -19.18 10.27 1.62
N GLY A 107 -20.05 9.29 1.88
CA GLY A 107 -20.79 8.59 0.83
C GLY A 107 -21.64 9.56 0.02
N LYS A 108 -21.56 9.47 -1.31
CA LYS A 108 -22.57 10.03 -2.21
C LYS A 108 -23.76 9.10 -2.32
#